data_AF-A0A953J4E2-F1
#
_entry.id   AF-A0A953J4E2-F1
#
_cell.length_a   1.000
_cell.length_b   1.000
_cell.length_c   1.000
_cell.angle_alpha   90.00
_cell.angle_beta   90.00
_cell.angle_gamma   90.00
#
_symmetry.space_group_name_H-M   'P 1'
#
loop_
_entity.id
_entity.type
_entity.pdbx_description
1 polymer ?
#
loop_
_entity_poly.entity_id
_entity_poly.type
_entity_poly.pdbx_seq_one_letter_code
_entity_poly.pdbx_strand_id
1 'polypeptide(L)' 'MTPEQLKAWRKRSGYTQEEFAQILGVTKTTVYRWEAAMREIPPFLALTLECVEKKKGGEQNRQGTMKTKRKGERNYGKRV' A
#
# COMPACT_ATOMS: atom_id res chain seq x y z
N MET A 1 -9.74 10.36 -4.73
CA MET A 1 -9.13 9.18 -5.37
C MET A 1 -10.04 7.99 -5.17
N THR A 2 -10.35 7.23 -6.22
CA THR A 2 -11.16 6.00 -6.13
C THR A 2 -10.29 4.75 -5.91
N PRO A 3 -10.86 3.64 -5.42
CA PRO A 3 -10.18 2.34 -5.32
C PRO A 3 -9.47 1.90 -6.60
N GLU A 4 -10.12 2.10 -7.74
CA GLU A 4 -9.60 1.75 -9.07
C GLU A 4 -8.42 2.64 -9.44
N GLN A 5 -8.52 3.94 -9.16
CA GLN A 5 -7.44 4.89 -9.39
C GLN A 5 -6.20 4.54 -8.55
N LEU A 6 -6.38 4.20 -7.28
CA LEU A 6 -5.30 3.76 -6.39
C LEU A 6 -4.61 2.50 -6.92
N LYS A 7 -5.40 1.48 -7.27
CA LYS A 7 -4.90 0.22 -7.81
C LYS A 7 -4.15 0.42 -9.12
N ALA A 8 -4.67 1.25 -10.00
CA ALA A 8 -4.05 1.57 -11.27
C ALA A 8 -2.74 2.34 -11.07
N TRP A 9 -2.73 3.33 -10.16
CA TRP A 9 -1.51 4.06 -9.79
C TRP A 9 -0.43 3.13 -9.26
N ARG A 10 -0.77 2.22 -8.34
CA ARG A 10 0.19 1.28 -7.74
C ARG A 10 0.80 0.37 -8.82
N LYS A 11 -0.03 -0.17 -9.71
CA LYS A 11 0.41 -1.03 -10.81
C LYS A 11 1.30 -0.28 -11.81
N ARG A 12 0.93 0.93 -12.22
CA ARG A 12 1.78 1.79 -13.07
C ARG A 12 3.11 2.12 -12.40
N SER A 13 3.08 2.26 -11.08
CA SER A 13 4.27 2.40 -10.25
C SER A 13 5.03 1.08 -10.03
N GLY A 14 4.62 -0.05 -10.59
CA GLY A 14 5.35 -1.32 -10.44
C GLY A 14 5.42 -1.87 -9.01
N TYR A 15 4.64 -1.32 -8.07
CA TYR A 15 4.61 -1.80 -6.69
C TYR A 15 3.62 -2.96 -6.56
N THR A 16 3.99 -3.96 -5.78
CA THR A 16 3.05 -4.92 -5.18
C THR A 16 2.26 -4.26 -4.05
N GLN A 17 1.16 -4.88 -3.61
CA GLN A 17 0.41 -4.37 -2.46
C GLN A 17 1.24 -4.38 -1.17
N GLU A 18 2.20 -5.32 -1.05
CA GLU A 18 3.08 -5.43 0.12
C GLU A 18 4.10 -4.30 0.14
N GLU A 19 4.79 -4.04 -0.97
CA GLU A 19 5.77 -2.94 -1.07
C GLU A 19 5.11 -1.59 -0.86
N PHE A 20 3.92 -1.39 -1.45
CA PHE A 20 3.18 -0.15 -1.23
C PHE A 20 2.74 0.01 0.24
N ALA A 21 2.36 -1.10 0.90
CA ALA A 21 2.03 -1.07 2.32
C ALA A 21 3.26 -0.73 3.19
N GLN A 22 4.44 -1.26 2.85
CA GLN A 22 5.70 -0.96 3.53
C GLN A 22 6.07 0.52 3.41
N ILE A 23 5.94 1.11 2.21
CA ILE A 23 6.19 2.54 1.97
C ILE A 23 5.28 3.42 2.85
N LEU A 24 4.03 3.01 3.02
CA LEU A 24 3.04 3.74 3.82
C LEU A 24 3.08 3.40 5.32
N GLY A 25 3.86 2.41 5.75
CA GLY A 25 3.86 1.94 7.13
C GLY A 25 2.55 1.26 7.56
N VAL A 26 1.79 0.69 6.63
CA VAL A 26 0.52 -0.02 6.89
C VAL A 26 0.63 -1.50 6.56
N THR A 27 -0.42 -2.28 6.84
CA THR A 27 -0.46 -3.69 6.44
C THR A 27 -0.93 -3.87 5.00
N LYS A 28 -0.49 -4.93 4.31
CA LYS A 28 -1.02 -5.31 3.00
C LYS A 28 -2.55 -5.43 2.99
N THR A 29 -3.15 -5.96 4.05
CA THR A 29 -4.62 -6.10 4.16
C THR A 29 -5.31 -4.73 4.14
N THR A 30 -4.67 -3.70 4.71
CA THR A 30 -5.17 -2.32 4.65
C THR A 30 -5.22 -1.82 3.21
N VAL A 31 -4.14 -2.03 2.45
CA VAL A 31 -4.08 -1.67 1.02
C VAL A 31 -5.12 -2.46 0.21
N TYR A 32 -5.24 -3.76 0.45
CA TYR A 32 -6.26 -4.59 -0.21
C TYR A 32 -7.68 -4.05 0.04
N ARG A 33 -8.01 -3.70 1.29
CA ARG A 33 -9.33 -3.18 1.65
C ARG A 33 -9.64 -1.84 0.96
N TRP A 34 -8.64 -0.98 0.79
CA TRP A 34 -8.79 0.25 0.01
C TRP A 34 -9.02 -0.03 -1.47
N GLU A 35 -8.23 -0.92 -2.08
CA GLU A 35 -8.36 -1.27 -3.51
C GLU A 35 -9.64 -2.07 -3.84
N ALA A 36 -10.20 -2.76 -2.85
CA ALA A 36 -11.43 -3.55 -2.99
C ALA A 36 -12.69 -2.77 -2.58
N ALA A 37 -12.57 -1.45 -2.34
CA ALA A 37 -13.66 -0.60 -1.86
C ALA A 37 -14.31 -1.06 -0.52
N MET A 38 -13.66 -1.98 0.22
CA MET A 38 -14.15 -2.46 1.51
C MET A 38 -13.93 -1.45 2.64
N ARG A 39 -13.05 -0.47 2.42
CA ARG A 39 -12.82 0.63 3.34
C ARG A 39 -12.54 1.90 2.56
N GLU A 40 -13.04 3.02 3.09
CA GLU A 40 -12.78 4.34 2.54
C GLU A 40 -11.29 4.64 2.49
N ILE A 41 -10.90 5.29 1.39
CA ILE A 41 -9.54 5.74 1.17
C ILE A 41 -9.32 7.03 1.97
N PRO A 42 -8.33 7.06 2.89
CA PRO A 42 -8.05 8.26 3.64
C PRO A 42 -7.67 9.44 2.73
N PRO A 43 -8.18 10.67 2.95
CA PRO A 43 -7.90 11.82 2.10
C PRO A 43 -6.40 12.15 1.96
N PHE A 44 -5.62 11.93 3.02
CA PHE A 44 -4.17 12.16 3.02
C PHE A 44 -3.42 11.24 2.05
N LEU A 45 -4.01 10.12 1.62
CA LEU A 45 -3.33 9.16 0.75
C LEU A 45 -2.95 9.83 -0.58
N ALA A 46 -3.79 10.71 -1.11
CA ALA A 46 -3.48 11.45 -2.35
C ALA A 46 -2.17 12.26 -2.24
N LEU A 47 -1.96 12.94 -1.11
CA LEU A 47 -0.72 13.70 -0.85
C LEU A 47 0.50 12.77 -0.76
N THR A 48 0.34 11.62 -0.07
CA THR A 48 1.43 10.65 0.04
C THR A 48 1.84 10.07 -1.32
N LEU A 49 0.88 9.84 -2.23
CA LEU A 49 1.18 9.36 -3.58
C LEU A 49 2.05 10.34 -4.35
N GLU A 50 1.72 11.63 -4.29
CA GLU A 50 2.50 12.69 -4.94
C GLU A 50 3.95 12.73 -4.41
N CYS A 51 4.13 12.55 -3.10
CA CYS A 51 5.46 12.46 -2.50
C CYS A 51 6.24 11.22 -2.96
N VAL A 52 5.56 10.08 -3.13
CA VAL A 52 6.19 8.83 -3.60
C VAL A 52 6.63 8.95 -5.07
N GLU A 53 5.87 9.63 -5.92
CA GLU A 53 6.25 9.90 -7.32
C GLU A 53 7.51 10.77 -7.40
N LYS A 54 7.59 11.82 -6.58
CA LYS A 54 8.76 12.73 -6.54
C LYS A 54 10.06 12.03 -6.14
N LYS A 55 10.01 11.05 -5.23
CA LYS A 55 11.20 10.27 -4.80
C LYS A 55 11.73 9.32 -5.88
N LYS A 56 10.87 8.86 -6.78
CA LYS A 56 11.22 7.86 -7.80
C LYS A 56 12.15 8.36 -8.90
N GLY A 57 12.38 9.66 -9.00
CA GLY A 57 13.33 10.25 -9.93
C GLY A 57 14.81 10.00 -9.59
N GLY A 58 15.15 9.41 -8.43
CA GLY A 58 16.53 9.29 -7.96
C GLY A 58 17.07 7.87 -7.69
N GLU A 59 16.23 6.88 -7.38
CA GLU A 59 16.69 5.56 -6.93
C GLU A 59 15.88 4.43 -7.58
N GLN A 60 16.28 4.07 -8.79
CA GLN A 60 16.00 2.75 -9.34
C GLN A 60 17.17 1.84 -8.94
N ASN A 61 16.85 0.65 -8.45
CA ASN A 61 17.80 -0.42 -8.09
C ASN A 61 18.21 -0.48 -6.60
N ARG A 62 17.42 -1.23 -5.81
CA ARG A 62 17.89 -2.35 -4.98
C ARG A 62 16.71 -3.04 -4.30
N GLN A 63 16.84 -4.36 -4.18
CA GLN A 63 16.02 -5.32 -3.43
C GLN A 63 14.71 -5.72 -4.12
N GLY A 64 14.57 -6.93 -4.67
CA GLY A 64 15.16 -8.19 -4.24
C GLY A 64 14.09 -8.96 -3.48
N THR A 65 13.57 -9.99 -4.12
CA THR A 65 12.50 -10.86 -3.63
C THR A 65 12.85 -11.46 -2.26
N MET A 66 12.28 -10.94 -1.16
CA MET A 66 12.22 -11.70 0.10
C MET A 66 10.86 -12.38 0.23
N LYS A 67 10.81 -13.64 -0.22
CA LYS A 67 9.82 -14.61 0.24
C LYS A 67 10.11 -14.91 1.71
N THR A 68 9.32 -14.39 2.63
CA THR A 68 9.33 -14.88 4.03
C THR A 68 7.97 -15.47 4.39
N LYS A 69 8.02 -16.72 4.86
CA LYS A 69 6.92 -17.58 5.31
C LYS A 69 6.15 -16.97 6.50
N ARG A 70 4.83 -17.17 6.47
CA ARG A 70 3.79 -17.26 7.54
C ARG A 70 4.16 -16.82 8.96
N LYS A 71 3.29 -16.05 9.63
CA LYS A 71 2.59 -16.37 10.92
C LYS A 71 1.90 -15.12 11.51
N GLY A 72 0.75 -15.31 12.17
CA GLY A 72 0.35 -14.47 13.29
C GLY A 72 -0.94 -13.69 13.11
N GLU A 73 -1.96 -14.11 13.87
CA GLU A 73 -3.25 -13.45 14.05
C GLU A 73 -3.11 -11.96 14.36
N ARG A 74 -3.99 -11.13 13.79
CA ARG A 74 -4.23 -9.77 14.30
C ARG A 74 -5.73 -9.55 14.44
N ASN A 75 -6.18 -9.88 15.64
CA ASN A 75 -7.50 -9.63 16.20
C ASN A 75 -7.63 -8.11 16.40
N TYR A 76 -8.43 -7.43 15.57
CA TYR A 76 -8.75 -6.01 15.80
C TYR A 76 -9.96 -5.96 16.74
N GLY A 77 -9.70 -5.43 17.93
CA GLY A 77 -10.51 -5.59 19.13
C GLY A 77 -11.99 -5.26 19.00
N LYS A 78 -12.77 -6.04 19.75
CA LYS A 78 -14.10 -5.70 20.28
C LYS A 78 -14.13 -4.24 20.70
N ARG A 79 -15.05 -3.46 20.11
CA ARG A 79 -15.54 -2.24 20.76
C ARG A 79 -16.67 -2.66 21.69
N VAL A 80 -16.39 -2.43 22.98
CA VAL A 80 -17.33 -2.43 24.10
C VAL A 80 -18.57 -1.58 23.83
#